data_AF-A0A969T577-F1
#
_entry.id   AF-A0A969T577-F1
#
_cell.length_a   1.000
_cell.length_b   1.000
_cell.length_c   1.000
_cell.angle_alpha   90.00
_cell.angle_beta   90.00
_cell.angle_gamma   90.00
#
_symmetry.space_group_name_H-M   'P 1'
#
loop_
_entity.id
_entity.type
_entity.pdbx_description
1 polymer ?
#
loop_
_entity_poly.entity_id
_entity_poly.type
_entity_poly.pdbx_seq_one_letter_code
_entity_poly.pdbx_strand_id
1 'polypeptide(L)'
;MIKNINDPHQRAAKIIIPEIEKKIKNKKERFIITIAGESGSGKTETGKALLAELKKHGINSVLLEQDDYFVLPPASNDAKRKSDPLWLGPHVEVKLDVLEQNLKDAIGGPRK
;
A
#
# COMPACT_ATOMS: atom_id res chain seq x y z
N MET A 1 17.19 18.59 1.15
CA MET A 1 15.76 18.61 0.79
C MET A 1 14.97 18.99 2.03
N ILE A 2 14.38 20.19 2.05
CA ILE A 2 13.68 20.73 3.23
C ILE A 2 12.36 19.96 3.36
N LYS A 3 12.24 19.09 4.37
CA LYS A 3 10.95 18.45 4.69
C LYS A 3 10.03 19.52 5.27
N ASN A 4 8.95 19.82 4.56
CA ASN A 4 7.96 20.80 4.95
C ASN A 4 7.34 20.37 6.29
N ILE A 5 7.55 21.17 7.34
CA ILE A 5 7.12 20.89 8.73
C ILE A 5 5.59 20.72 8.86
N ASN A 6 4.82 21.19 7.87
CA ASN A 6 3.35 21.16 7.86
C ASN A 6 2.71 20.05 7.03
N ASP A 7 3.46 19.05 6.57
CA ASP A 7 2.91 17.93 5.79
C ASP A 7 1.94 17.07 6.65
N PRO A 8 0.63 17.03 6.33
CA PRO A 8 -0.36 16.26 7.09
C PRO A 8 -0.09 14.76 7.09
N HIS A 9 0.49 14.20 6.02
CA HIS A 9 0.82 12.78 5.93
C HIS A 9 1.95 12.41 6.88
N GLN A 10 2.96 13.27 7.00
CA GLN A 10 4.05 13.09 7.97
C GLN A 10 3.55 13.21 9.41
N ARG A 11 2.62 14.13 9.69
CA ARG A 11 2.01 14.23 11.02
C ARG A 11 1.21 12.98 11.36
N ALA A 12 0.39 12.49 10.44
CA ALA A 12 -0.36 11.25 10.63
C ALA A 12 0.59 10.08 10.89
N ALA A 13 1.67 9.94 10.12
CA ALA A 13 2.65 8.87 10.31
C ALA A 13 3.32 8.91 11.70
N LYS A 14 3.71 10.09 12.18
CA LYS A 14 4.29 10.28 13.53
C LYS A 14 3.34 9.91 14.67
N ILE A 15 2.02 9.96 14.43
CA ILE A 15 1.01 9.56 15.41
C ILE A 15 0.74 8.05 15.29
N ILE A 16 0.58 7.54 14.08
CA ILE A 16 0.18 6.15 13.84
C ILE A 16 1.30 5.15 14.20
N ILE A 17 2.55 5.42 13.79
CA ILE A 17 3.63 4.43 13.94
C ILE A 17 3.91 4.06 15.40
N PRO A 18 4.04 5.00 16.36
CA PRO A 18 4.23 4.65 17.76
C PRO A 18 3.14 3.72 18.33
N GLU A 19 1.88 3.94 17.93
CA GLU A 19 0.72 3.16 18.41
C GLU A 19 0.74 1.70 17.94
N ILE A 20 1.36 1.43 16.79
CA ILE A 20 1.40 0.08 16.19
C ILE A 20 2.79 -0.56 16.25
N GLU A 21 3.83 0.17 16.64
CA GLU A 21 5.23 -0.28 16.63
C GLU A 21 5.41 -1.60 17.40
N LYS A 22 4.85 -1.70 18.60
CA LYS A 22 4.94 -2.92 19.42
C LYS A 22 4.29 -4.12 18.73
N LYS A 23 3.17 -3.90 18.03
CA LYS A 23 2.49 -4.97 17.28
C LYS A 23 3.32 -5.43 16.08
N ILE A 24 3.98 -4.50 15.40
CA ILE A 24 4.88 -4.80 14.28
C ILE A 24 6.07 -5.63 14.79
N LYS A 25 6.77 -5.17 15.84
CA LYS A 25 7.97 -5.83 16.37
C LYS A 25 7.70 -7.20 17.01
N ASN A 26 6.51 -7.41 17.55
CA ASN A 26 6.13 -8.69 18.15
C ASN A 26 5.67 -9.74 17.14
N LYS A 27 5.45 -9.37 15.87
CA LYS A 27 5.06 -10.32 14.84
C LYS A 27 6.29 -11.05 14.32
N LYS A 28 6.23 -12.39 14.26
CA LYS A 28 7.32 -13.22 13.75
C LYS A 28 7.47 -13.12 12.23
N GLU A 29 6.34 -13.06 11.52
CA GLU A 29 6.33 -12.84 10.07
C GLU A 29 6.23 -11.35 9.73
N ARG A 30 6.32 -11.02 8.43
CA ARG A 30 6.12 -9.65 7.93
C ARG A 30 4.75 -9.11 8.37
N PHE A 31 4.76 -7.89 8.94
CA PHE A 31 3.54 -7.16 9.27
C PHE A 31 3.02 -6.42 8.04
N ILE A 32 1.73 -6.52 7.75
CA ILE A 32 1.08 -5.89 6.60
C ILE A 32 0.20 -4.73 7.09
N ILE A 33 0.34 -3.57 6.45
CA ILE A 33 -0.49 -2.38 6.68
C ILE A 33 -1.18 -2.05 5.37
N THR A 34 -2.51 -1.98 5.39
CA THR A 34 -3.31 -1.58 4.22
C THR A 34 -3.81 -0.16 4.40
N ILE A 35 -3.63 0.68 3.37
CA ILE A 35 -4.13 2.05 3.35
C ILE A 35 -5.20 2.13 2.26
N ALA A 36 -6.45 2.28 2.67
CA ALA A 36 -7.60 2.37 1.77
C ALA A 36 -8.20 3.78 1.78
N GLY A 37 -8.96 4.10 0.73
CA GLY A 37 -9.57 5.42 0.54
C GLY A 37 -9.82 5.73 -0.93
N GLU A 38 -10.60 6.75 -1.20
CA GLU A 38 -10.96 7.18 -2.55
C GLU A 38 -9.75 7.68 -3.36
N SER A 39 -9.90 7.74 -4.68
CA SER A 39 -8.87 8.34 -5.54
C SER A 39 -8.62 9.80 -5.10
N GLY A 40 -7.35 10.21 -5.06
CA GLY A 40 -6.97 11.56 -4.63
C GLY A 40 -6.96 11.80 -3.10
N SER A 41 -7.34 10.83 -2.26
CA SER A 41 -7.38 11.02 -0.79
C SER A 41 -6.00 11.08 -0.09
N GLY A 42 -4.91 10.98 -0.85
CA GLY A 42 -3.54 11.01 -0.31
C GLY A 42 -3.04 9.68 0.25
N LYS A 43 -3.57 8.54 -0.20
CA LYS A 43 -3.11 7.19 0.18
C LYS A 43 -1.62 7.00 -0.07
N THR A 44 -1.16 7.30 -1.29
CA THR A 44 0.23 7.13 -1.71
C THR A 44 1.18 7.99 -0.88
N GLU A 45 0.81 9.25 -0.65
CA GLU A 45 1.62 10.16 0.18
C GLU A 45 1.65 9.75 1.65
N THR A 46 0.52 9.27 2.18
CA THR A 46 0.46 8.64 3.52
C THR A 46 1.33 7.39 3.60
N GLY A 47 1.31 6.53 2.59
CA GLY A 47 2.15 5.32 2.51
C GLY A 47 3.65 5.65 2.52
N LYS A 48 4.07 6.63 1.73
CA LYS A 48 5.46 7.13 1.71
C LYS A 48 5.86 7.74 3.07
N ALA A 49 4.95 8.48 3.71
CA ALA A 49 5.20 9.06 5.02
C ALA A 49 5.36 7.99 6.12
N LEU A 50 4.50 6.96 6.12
CA LEU A 50 4.61 5.81 7.02
C LEU A 50 5.91 5.03 6.80
N LEU A 51 6.31 4.80 5.53
CA LEU A 51 7.59 4.16 5.18
C LEU A 51 8.78 4.94 5.77
N ALA A 52 8.76 6.26 5.61
CA ALA A 52 9.81 7.14 6.12
C ALA A 52 9.85 7.17 7.66
N GLU A 53 8.70 7.10 8.33
CA GLU A 53 8.62 7.06 9.79
C GLU A 53 9.05 5.70 10.34
N LEU A 54 8.56 4.59 9.79
CA LEU A 54 8.99 3.23 10.15
C LEU A 54 10.51 3.08 10.10
N LYS A 55 11.15 3.64 9.07
CA LYS A 55 12.62 3.63 8.94
C LYS A 55 13.31 4.30 10.13
N LYS A 56 12.76 5.39 10.68
CA LYS A 56 13.32 6.06 11.88
C LYS A 56 13.19 5.20 13.14
N HIS A 57 12.17 4.35 13.20
CA HIS A 57 11.97 3.37 14.27
C HIS A 57 12.78 2.07 14.05
N GLY A 58 13.68 2.05 13.05
CA GLY A 58 14.53 0.90 12.73
C GLY A 58 13.79 -0.24 12.02
N ILE A 59 12.61 0.02 11.44
CA ILE A 59 11.78 -0.99 10.77
C ILE A 59 11.93 -0.80 9.25
N ASN A 60 12.54 -1.80 8.60
CA ASN A 60 12.58 -1.86 7.14
C ASN A 60 11.20 -2.25 6.59
N SER A 61 10.77 -1.55 5.56
CA SER A 61 9.45 -1.71 4.96
C SER A 61 9.51 -1.52 3.44
N VAL A 62 8.49 -2.02 2.75
CA VAL A 62 8.27 -1.86 1.31
C VAL A 62 6.84 -1.37 1.12
N LEU A 63 6.64 -0.43 0.20
CA LEU A 63 5.33 0.04 -0.22
C LEU A 63 4.94 -0.67 -1.52
N LEU A 64 3.76 -1.27 -1.55
CA LEU A 64 3.16 -1.84 -2.76
C LEU A 64 1.97 -0.96 -3.16
N GLU A 65 1.87 -0.62 -4.44
CA GLU A 65 0.73 0.10 -4.99
C GLU A 65 -0.24 -0.89 -5.63
N GLN A 66 -1.54 -0.82 -5.27
CA GLN A 66 -2.55 -1.73 -5.82
C GLN A 66 -2.73 -1.53 -7.33
N ASP A 67 -2.41 -0.33 -7.83
CA ASP A 67 -2.53 0.02 -9.24
C ASP A 67 -1.61 -0.84 -10.14
N ASP A 68 -0.51 -1.38 -9.60
CA ASP A 68 0.37 -2.33 -10.29
C ASP A 68 -0.33 -3.66 -10.62
N TYR A 69 -1.48 -3.92 -10.00
CA TYR A 69 -2.27 -5.14 -10.17
C TYR A 69 -3.49 -4.94 -11.07
N PHE A 70 -3.71 -3.76 -11.66
CA PHE A 70 -4.74 -3.63 -12.70
C PHE A 70 -4.44 -4.53 -13.90
N VAL A 71 -5.50 -5.12 -14.49
CA VAL A 71 -5.36 -5.94 -15.70
C VAL A 71 -4.95 -5.09 -16.90
N LEU A 72 -5.46 -3.85 -16.98
CA LEU A 72 -5.21 -2.91 -18.06
C LEU A 72 -4.53 -1.63 -17.54
N PRO A 73 -3.62 -1.01 -18.32
CA PRO A 73 -3.10 0.32 -18.02
C PRO A 73 -4.20 1.39 -17.89
N PRO A 74 -3.96 2.52 -17.20
CA PRO A 74 -5.00 3.48 -16.82
C PRO A 74 -5.92 3.95 -17.97
N ALA A 75 -5.34 4.33 -19.11
CA ALA A 75 -6.12 4.84 -20.25
C ALA A 75 -7.02 3.77 -20.89
N SER A 76 -6.49 2.57 -21.10
CA SER A 76 -7.26 1.43 -21.61
C SER A 76 -8.28 0.92 -20.59
N ASN A 77 -7.97 1.01 -19.30
CA ASN A 77 -8.86 0.58 -18.23
C ASN A 77 -10.08 1.51 -18.13
N ASP A 78 -9.86 2.83 -18.22
CA ASP A 78 -10.94 3.82 -18.27
C ASP A 78 -11.84 3.63 -19.50
N ALA A 79 -11.27 3.40 -20.68
CA ALA A 79 -12.04 3.09 -21.89
C ALA A 79 -12.89 1.82 -21.71
N LYS A 80 -12.33 0.77 -21.10
CA LYS A 80 -13.04 -0.49 -20.85
C LYS A 80 -14.19 -0.32 -19.86
N ARG A 81 -13.99 0.41 -18.74
CA ARG A 81 -15.04 0.76 -17.77
C ARG A 81 -16.24 1.45 -18.42
N LYS A 82 -16.00 2.35 -19.38
CA LYS A 82 -17.07 3.07 -20.11
C LYS A 82 -17.83 2.15 -21.08
N SER A 83 -17.13 1.19 -21.69
CA SER A 83 -17.72 0.27 -22.67
C SER A 83 -18.46 -0.93 -22.05
N ASP A 84 -18.10 -1.31 -20.83
CA ASP A 84 -18.52 -2.57 -20.21
C ASP A 84 -18.74 -2.38 -18.70
N PRO A 85 -20.01 -2.23 -18.25
CA PRO A 85 -20.32 -2.05 -16.84
C PRO A 85 -19.90 -3.23 -15.95
N LEU A 86 -19.76 -4.45 -16.50
CA LEU A 86 -19.36 -5.64 -15.75
C LEU A 86 -17.85 -5.68 -15.48
N TRP A 87 -17.08 -4.85 -16.19
CA TRP A 87 -15.63 -4.72 -16.02
C TRP A 87 -15.23 -4.00 -14.72
N LEU A 88 -16.10 -3.16 -14.17
CA LEU A 88 -15.80 -2.42 -12.96
C LEU A 88 -15.85 -3.35 -11.74
N GLY A 89 -14.74 -3.49 -11.04
CA GLY A 89 -14.70 -4.18 -9.76
C GLY A 89 -13.58 -5.20 -9.60
N PRO A 90 -13.31 -5.61 -8.35
CA PRO A 90 -12.13 -6.41 -8.01
C PRO A 90 -12.12 -7.82 -8.62
N HIS A 91 -13.28 -8.34 -9.03
CA HIS A 91 -13.43 -9.69 -9.58
C HIS A 91 -12.85 -9.86 -11.00
N VAL A 92 -12.69 -8.76 -11.75
CA VAL A 92 -12.21 -8.80 -13.15
C VAL A 92 -11.19 -7.71 -13.48
N GLU A 93 -11.23 -6.57 -12.78
CA GLU A 93 -10.41 -5.42 -13.10
C GLU A 93 -8.98 -5.51 -12.51
N VAL A 94 -8.85 -6.24 -11.40
CA VAL A 94 -7.64 -6.34 -10.59
C VAL A 94 -7.20 -7.80 -10.48
N LYS A 95 -5.91 -8.06 -10.66
CA LYS A 95 -5.25 -9.36 -10.47
C LYS A 95 -5.10 -9.68 -8.97
N LEU A 96 -6.22 -9.90 -8.28
CA LEU A 96 -6.24 -10.16 -6.84
C LEU A 96 -5.51 -11.43 -6.45
N ASP A 97 -5.53 -12.45 -7.32
CA ASP A 97 -4.78 -13.68 -7.17
C ASP A 97 -3.27 -13.44 -7.11
N VAL A 98 -2.75 -12.60 -8.01
CA VAL A 98 -1.33 -12.21 -8.04
C VAL A 98 -0.96 -11.37 -6.82
N LEU A 99 -1.83 -10.43 -6.42
CA LEU A 99 -1.62 -9.64 -5.20
C LEU A 99 -1.56 -10.55 -3.96
N GLU A 100 -2.50 -11.48 -3.83
CA GLU A 100 -2.54 -12.43 -2.72
C GLU A 100 -1.29 -13.31 -2.71
N GLN A 101 -0.86 -13.82 -3.87
CA GLN A 101 0.35 -14.63 -3.96
C GLN A 101 1.61 -13.84 -3.57
N ASN A 102 1.75 -12.60 -4.05
CA ASN A 102 2.87 -11.73 -3.67
C ASN A 102 2.90 -11.46 -2.15
N LEU A 103 1.74 -11.27 -1.52
CA LEU A 103 1.64 -11.12 -0.07
C LEU A 103 2.02 -12.41 0.67
N LYS A 104 1.54 -13.57 0.21
CA LYS A 104 1.89 -14.88 0.79
C LYS A 104 3.40 -15.15 0.70
N ASP A 105 3.99 -14.91 -0.47
CA ASP A 105 5.43 -15.07 -0.69
C ASP A 105 6.24 -14.11 0.19
N ALA A 106 5.81 -12.85 0.29
CA ALA A 106 6.43 -11.85 1.15
C ALA A 106 6.38 -12.21 2.65
N ILE A 107 5.31 -12.86 3.10
CA ILE A 107 5.14 -13.36 4.47
C ILE A 107 5.98 -14.62 4.71
N GLY A 108 5.98 -15.54 3.73
CA GLY A 108 6.74 -16.80 3.80
C GLY A 108 8.26 -16.60 3.77
N GLY A 109 8.74 -15.49 3.21
CA GLY A 109 10.15 -15.20 3.08
C GLY A 109 10.80 -15.93 1.90
N PRO A 110 12.13 -15.84 1.75
CA PRO A 110 12.83 -16.50 0.65
C PRO A 110 12.59 -18.01 0.70
N ARG A 111 12.25 -18.60 -0.46
CA ARG A 111 12.22 -20.05 -0.64
C ARG A 111 13.64 -20.57 -0.38
N LYS A 112 13.76 -21.51 0.57
CA LYS A 112 15.01 -22.22 0.86
C LYS A 112 15.45 -23.07 -0.32
#